data_AF-A0A031IJ06-F1
#
_entry.id   AF-A0A031IJ06-F1
#
_cell.length_a   1.000
_cell.length_b   1.000
_cell.length_c   1.000
_cell.angle_alpha   90.00
_cell.angle_beta   90.00
_cell.angle_gamma   90.00
#
_symmetry.space_group_name_H-M   'P 1'
#
loop_
_entity.id
_entity.type
_entity.pdbx_description
1 polymer ?
#
loop_
_entity_poly.entity_id
_entity_poly.type
_entity_poly.pdbx_seq_one_letter_code
_entity_poly.pdbx_strand_id
1 'polypeptide(L)'
;MFRKTGAALSDAAFGAALFAEEDYVYRISFIYLKEEEAALENVQEVAYRAWRARKSLRDASYFKTWLMRITMNCAFKQQRASFQPLTVELSPTMSFEERPFVSKGFARDPRADRTLNRLLAV
;
A
#
# COMPACT_ATOMS: atom_id res chain seq x y z
N MET A 1 -25.83 15.26 -3.64
CA MET A 1 -24.36 15.24 -3.49
C MET A 1 -23.99 15.75 -2.10
N PHE A 2 -23.55 14.88 -1.20
CA PHE A 2 -23.11 15.28 0.15
C PHE A 2 -21.71 15.88 0.07
N ARG A 3 -21.61 17.21 0.07
CA ARG A 3 -20.33 17.87 0.38
C ARG A 3 -20.17 17.82 1.90
N LYS A 4 -19.55 16.76 2.42
CA LYS A 4 -18.96 16.85 3.76
C LYS A 4 -17.85 17.89 3.65
N THR A 5 -18.05 19.04 4.26
CA THR A 5 -16.95 19.98 4.49
C THR A 5 -16.14 19.38 5.63
N GLY A 6 -15.15 18.55 5.32
CA GLY A 6 -14.23 18.09 6.37
C GLY A 6 -13.30 19.20 6.78
N ALA A 7 -13.28 19.49 8.07
CA ALA A 7 -12.23 20.30 8.66
C ALA A 7 -10.88 19.59 8.54
N ALA A 8 -9.80 20.37 8.47
CA ALA A 8 -8.44 19.86 8.65
C ALA A 8 -8.26 19.35 10.09
N LEU A 9 -7.53 18.25 10.27
CA LEU A 9 -7.18 17.78 11.62
C LEU A 9 -6.04 18.62 12.20
N SER A 10 -6.12 18.91 13.49
CA SER A 10 -4.96 19.39 14.25
C SER A 10 -3.92 18.26 14.38
N ASP A 11 -2.65 18.62 14.61
CA ASP A 11 -1.57 17.63 14.74
C ASP A 11 -1.84 16.61 15.87
N ALA A 12 -2.41 17.07 17.00
CA ALA A 12 -2.79 16.20 18.10
C ALA A 12 -3.94 15.24 17.72
N ALA A 13 -4.98 15.75 17.05
CA ALA A 13 -6.10 14.92 16.59
C ALA A 13 -5.67 13.91 15.51
N PHE A 14 -4.74 14.31 14.62
CA PHE A 14 -4.16 13.42 13.62
C PHE A 14 -3.38 12.28 14.27
N GLY A 15 -2.54 12.59 15.26
CA GLY A 15 -1.80 11.56 16.01
C GLY A 15 -2.75 10.55 16.66
N ALA A 16 -3.78 11.02 17.36
CA ALA A 16 -4.77 10.15 17.98
C ALA A 16 -5.52 9.27 16.95
N ALA A 17 -5.91 9.84 15.81
CA ALA A 17 -6.57 9.09 14.74
C ALA A 17 -5.65 8.03 14.12
N LEU A 18 -4.35 8.32 13.99
CA LEU A 18 -3.36 7.38 13.48
C LEU A 18 -3.15 6.20 14.43
N PHE A 19 -3.00 6.45 15.73
CA PHE A 19 -2.91 5.40 16.75
C PHE A 19 -4.18 4.54 16.80
N ALA A 20 -5.36 5.15 16.66
CA ALA A 20 -6.63 4.41 16.67
C ALA A 20 -6.76 3.41 15.49
N GLU A 21 -6.03 3.61 14.39
CA GLU A 21 -6.05 2.74 13.22
C GLU A 21 -4.86 1.76 13.15
N GLU A 22 -3.97 1.76 14.15
CA GLU A 22 -2.73 0.96 14.18
C GLU A 22 -3.01 -0.54 13.94
N ASP A 23 -3.94 -1.12 14.70
CA ASP A 23 -4.32 -2.54 14.56
C ASP A 23 -4.89 -2.85 13.17
N TYR A 24 -5.65 -1.93 12.58
CA TYR A 24 -6.19 -2.13 11.23
C TYR A 24 -5.07 -2.07 10.18
N VAL A 25 -4.15 -1.12 10.31
CA VAL A 25 -2.95 -1.04 9.46
C VAL A 25 -2.12 -2.31 9.57
N TYR A 26 -1.92 -2.84 10.78
CA TYR A 26 -1.20 -4.10 11.01
C TYR A 26 -1.88 -5.27 10.30
N ARG A 27 -3.19 -5.47 10.53
CA ARG A 27 -3.95 -6.57 9.89
C ARG A 27 -3.86 -6.53 8.37
N ILE A 28 -4.02 -5.36 7.78
CA ILE A 28 -3.90 -5.19 6.32
C ILE A 28 -2.47 -5.48 5.87
N SER A 29 -1.47 -4.96 6.57
CA SER A 29 -0.06 -5.20 6.26
C SER A 29 0.27 -6.69 6.30
N PHE A 30 -0.22 -7.41 7.31
CA PHE A 30 -0.04 -8.84 7.46
C PHE A 30 -0.69 -9.65 6.34
N ILE A 31 -1.89 -9.26 5.88
CA ILE A 31 -2.54 -9.91 4.72
C ILE A 31 -1.65 -9.86 3.47
N TYR A 32 -0.94 -8.75 3.24
CA TYR A 32 -0.10 -8.58 2.06
C TYR A 32 1.31 -9.17 2.22
N LEU A 33 1.92 -9.05 3.40
CA LEU A 33 3.32 -9.42 3.63
C LEU A 33 3.49 -10.84 4.20
N LYS A 34 2.49 -11.35 4.94
CA LYS A 34 2.45 -12.70 5.52
C LYS A 34 3.59 -13.03 6.51
N GLU A 35 4.30 -12.02 6.97
CA GLU A 35 5.38 -12.11 7.95
C GLU A 35 5.16 -11.05 9.02
N GLU A 36 5.35 -11.41 10.29
CA GLU A 36 5.04 -10.53 11.41
C GLU A 36 5.99 -9.33 11.46
N GLU A 37 7.30 -9.60 11.36
CA GLU A 37 8.34 -8.56 11.37
C GLU A 37 8.13 -7.55 10.24
N ALA A 38 7.88 -8.05 9.02
CA ALA A 38 7.62 -7.20 7.86
C ALA A 38 6.32 -6.38 8.02
N ALA A 39 5.28 -6.95 8.63
CA ALA A 39 4.05 -6.23 8.91
C ALA A 39 4.27 -5.10 9.92
N LEU A 40 5.04 -5.34 10.99
CA LEU A 40 5.40 -4.32 11.98
C LEU A 40 6.25 -3.21 11.36
N GLU A 41 7.23 -3.55 10.53
CA GLU A 41 8.03 -2.57 9.79
C GLU A 41 7.14 -1.72 8.87
N ASN A 42 6.16 -2.34 8.20
CA ASN A 42 5.19 -1.61 7.39
C ASN A 42 4.33 -0.64 8.21
N VAL A 43 3.87 -1.04 9.40
CA VAL A 43 3.10 -0.16 10.30
C VAL A 43 3.90 1.10 10.63
N GLN A 44 5.17 0.94 10.96
CA GLN A 44 6.07 2.06 11.28
C GLN A 44 6.29 2.99 10.07
N GLU A 45 6.57 2.42 8.89
CA GLU A 45 6.75 3.20 7.66
C GLU A 45 5.46 3.94 7.27
N VAL A 46 4.29 3.32 7.47
CA VAL A 46 2.99 3.95 7.26
C VAL A 46 2.78 5.12 8.21
N ALA A 47 3.06 4.94 9.50
CA ALA A 47 2.93 5.99 10.50
C ALA A 47 3.84 7.19 10.15
N TYR A 48 5.10 6.92 9.79
CA TYR A 48 6.06 7.93 9.37
C TYR A 48 5.59 8.70 8.13
N ARG A 49 5.18 7.98 7.08
CA ARG A 49 4.71 8.60 5.83
C ARG A 49 3.42 9.38 6.02
N ALA A 50 2.47 8.84 6.78
CA ALA A 50 1.23 9.52 7.13
C ALA A 50 1.54 10.82 7.88
N TRP A 51 2.41 10.78 8.88
CA TRP A 51 2.80 11.98 9.62
C TRP A 51 3.42 13.06 8.72
N ARG A 52 4.32 12.67 7.82
CA ARG A 52 4.97 13.58 6.87
C ARG A 52 3.97 14.18 5.87
N ALA A 53 3.01 13.37 5.41
CA ALA A 53 2.02 13.76 4.41
C ALA A 53 0.72 14.34 5.01
N ARG A 54 0.58 14.46 6.34
CA ARG A 54 -0.68 14.87 7.01
C ARG A 54 -1.30 16.17 6.48
N LYS A 55 -0.47 17.12 6.06
CA LYS A 55 -0.91 18.42 5.48
C LYS A 55 -1.59 18.27 4.11
N SER A 56 -1.41 17.13 3.44
CA SER A 56 -2.09 16.82 2.16
C SER A 56 -3.55 16.41 2.36
N LEU A 57 -3.93 15.96 3.56
CA LEU A 57 -5.28 15.56 3.90
C LEU A 57 -6.12 16.80 4.23
N ARG A 58 -6.91 17.26 3.26
CA ARG A 58 -7.75 18.46 3.40
C ARG A 58 -9.03 18.23 4.19
N ASP A 59 -9.52 16.99 4.23
CA ASP A 59 -10.81 16.62 4.79
C ASP A 59 -10.66 15.38 5.65
N ALA A 60 -10.93 15.54 6.95
CA ALA A 60 -10.83 14.48 7.95
C ALA A 60 -11.67 13.24 7.65
N SER A 61 -12.79 13.38 6.95
CA SER A 61 -13.69 12.27 6.66
C SER A 61 -13.08 11.22 5.74
N TYR A 62 -12.00 11.56 5.02
CA TYR A 62 -11.25 10.63 4.18
C TYR A 62 -10.01 10.04 4.84
N PHE A 63 -9.77 10.31 6.14
CA PHE A 63 -8.57 9.86 6.84
C PHE A 63 -8.31 8.36 6.66
N LYS A 64 -9.31 7.52 6.92
CA LYS A 64 -9.18 6.05 6.81
C LYS A 64 -8.84 5.61 5.39
N THR A 65 -9.57 6.09 4.39
CA THR A 65 -9.31 5.76 2.98
C THR A 65 -7.92 6.22 2.55
N TRP A 66 -7.52 7.42 2.95
CA TRP A 66 -6.20 7.98 2.65
C TRP A 66 -5.08 7.16 3.31
N LEU A 67 -5.23 6.80 4.59
CA LEU A 67 -4.28 5.98 5.33
C LEU A 67 -4.13 4.59 4.68
N MET A 68 -5.22 3.94 4.29
CA MET A 68 -5.17 2.63 3.64
C MET A 68 -4.41 2.64 2.31
N ARG A 69 -4.49 3.74 1.56
CA ARG A 69 -3.69 3.90 0.35
C ARG A 69 -2.20 3.96 0.66
N ILE A 70 -1.80 4.64 1.74
CA ILE A 70 -0.41 4.65 2.20
C ILE A 70 0.01 3.23 2.60
N THR A 71 -0.81 2.54 3.40
CA THR A 71 -0.57 1.15 3.84
C THR A 71 -0.32 0.20 2.68
N MET A 72 -1.23 0.17 1.70
CA MET A 72 -1.11 -0.72 0.54
C MET A 72 0.12 -0.38 -0.30
N ASN A 73 0.41 0.91 -0.50
CA ASN A 73 1.59 1.33 -1.25
C ASN A 73 2.90 0.89 -0.58
N CYS A 74 2.99 1.01 0.74
CA CYS A 74 4.18 0.56 1.48
C CYS A 74 4.32 -0.97 1.42
N ALA A 75 3.22 -1.70 1.63
CA ALA A 75 3.23 -3.17 1.58
C ALA A 75 3.63 -3.68 0.19
N PHE A 76 3.08 -3.10 -0.89
CA PHE A 76 3.45 -3.46 -2.25
C PHE A 76 4.89 -3.10 -2.59
N LYS A 77 5.43 -2.00 -2.05
CA LYS A 77 6.83 -1.63 -2.24
C LYS A 77 7.75 -2.68 -1.60
N GLN A 78 7.48 -3.07 -0.36
CA GLN A 78 8.25 -4.10 0.34
C GLN A 78 8.16 -5.45 -0.39
N GLN A 79 6.95 -5.87 -0.75
CA GLN A 79 6.74 -7.10 -1.50
C GLN A 79 7.53 -7.13 -2.81
N ARG A 80 7.57 -6.03 -3.57
CA ARG A 80 8.36 -5.93 -4.81
C ARG A 80 9.87 -6.01 -4.56
N ALA A 81 10.37 -5.49 -3.44
CA ALA A 81 11.78 -5.59 -3.09
C ALA A 81 12.17 -7.04 -2.74
N SER A 82 11.26 -7.80 -2.15
CA SER A 82 11.46 -9.24 -1.87
C SER A 82 11.42 -10.09 -3.15
N PHE A 83 10.67 -9.67 -4.17
CA PHE A 83 10.70 -10.30 -5.48
C PHE A 83 11.90 -9.81 -6.29
N GLN A 84 13.04 -10.50 -6.14
CA GLN A 84 14.14 -10.36 -7.09
C GLN A 84 13.61 -10.64 -8.50
N PRO A 85 13.78 -9.74 -9.48
CA PRO A 85 13.45 -10.06 -10.86
C PRO A 85 14.24 -11.32 -11.22
N LEU A 86 13.54 -12.37 -11.67
CA LEU A 86 14.21 -13.51 -12.28
C LEU A 86 15.00 -12.97 -13.48
N THR A 87 16.31 -12.80 -13.32
CA THR A 87 17.23 -12.61 -14.44
C THR A 87 17.23 -13.93 -15.19
N VAL A 88 16.30 -14.09 -16.13
CA VAL A 88 16.28 -15.26 -17.00
C VAL A 88 17.45 -15.09 -17.96
N GLU A 89 18.57 -15.74 -17.66
CA GLU A 89 19.56 -16.11 -18.67
C GLU A 89 18.80 -16.95 -19.70
N LEU A 90 18.54 -16.37 -20.88
CA LEU A 90 17.85 -17.05 -21.98
C LEU A 90 18.77 -18.14 -22.55
N SER A 91 18.76 -19.32 -21.95
CA SER A 91 19.28 -20.53 -22.59
C SER A 91 18.32 -20.98 -23.69
N PRO A 92 18.79 -21.22 -24.93
CA PRO A 92 17.91 -21.65 -26.00
C PRO A 92 17.45 -23.10 -25.76
N THR A 93 16.17 -23.19 -25.41
CA THR A 93 15.17 -24.24 -25.73
C THR A 93 15.55 -25.70 -25.46
N MET A 94 14.74 -26.39 -24.66
CA MET A 94 14.16 -27.68 -25.06
C MET A 94 12.96 -28.07 -24.19
N SER A 95 11.91 -28.50 -24.90
CA SER A 95 10.71 -29.28 -24.52
C SER A 95 9.91 -28.89 -23.28
N PHE A 96 8.77 -28.26 -23.60
CA PHE A 96 7.53 -28.09 -22.86
C PHE A 96 6.93 -29.42 -22.37
N GLU A 97 7.01 -29.70 -21.06
CA GLU A 97 5.99 -30.51 -20.38
C GLU A 97 5.13 -29.58 -19.53
N GLU A 98 3.87 -29.42 -19.94
CA GLU A 98 2.86 -28.66 -19.21
C GLU A 98 2.63 -29.27 -17.83
N ARG A 99 3.25 -28.68 -16.80
CA ARG A 99 2.63 -28.72 -15.48
C ARG A 99 1.48 -27.71 -15.48
N PRO A 100 0.29 -28.05 -14.98
CA PRO A 100 -0.80 -27.10 -14.92
C PRO A 100 -0.38 -25.97 -13.97
N PHE A 101 0.03 -24.85 -14.55
CA PHE A 101 0.13 -23.59 -13.82
C PHE A 101 -1.31 -23.19 -13.51
N VAL A 102 -1.68 -23.26 -12.23
CA VAL A 102 -2.92 -22.64 -11.75
C VAL A 102 -2.81 -21.14 -12.06
N SER A 103 -3.44 -20.74 -13.17
CA SER A 103 -3.49 -19.38 -13.64
C SER A 103 -4.43 -18.57 -12.75
N LYS A 104 -3.79 -17.81 -11.86
CA LYS A 104 -4.07 -16.40 -11.56
C LYS A 104 -5.30 -15.79 -12.27
N GLY A 105 -6.11 -15.10 -11.48
CA GLY A 105 -7.04 -14.07 -11.95
C GLY A 105 -6.98 -12.82 -11.08
N PHE A 106 -5.87 -12.07 -11.11
CA PHE A 106 -5.92 -10.63 -10.83
C PHE A 106 -5.00 -9.93 -11.82
N ALA A 107 -5.58 -9.49 -12.93
CA ALA A 107 -4.92 -8.69 -13.93
C ALA A 107 -4.48 -7.36 -13.32
N ARG A 108 -3.21 -7.00 -13.52
CA ARG A 108 -2.67 -5.70 -13.14
C ARG A 108 -3.26 -4.66 -14.10
N ASP A 109 -4.22 -3.84 -13.65
CA ASP A 109 -4.81 -2.77 -14.47
C ASP A 109 -3.79 -1.61 -14.65
N PRO A 110 -3.29 -1.35 -15.87
CA PRO A 110 -2.36 -0.26 -16.14
C PRO A 110 -2.94 1.15 -15.89
N ARG A 111 -4.27 1.26 -15.71
CA ARG A 111 -4.95 2.53 -15.39
C ARG A 111 -4.83 2.89 -13.91
N ALA A 112 -4.62 1.92 -13.02
CA ALA A 112 -4.42 2.15 -11.59
C ALA A 112 -3.07 2.87 -11.31
N ASP A 113 -2.05 2.60 -12.12
CA ASP A 113 -0.70 3.17 -11.97
C ASP A 113 -0.63 4.67 -12.33
N ARG A 114 -1.47 5.17 -13.26
CA ARG A 114 -1.49 6.61 -13.62
C ARG A 114 -2.13 7.50 -12.55
N THR A 115 -3.12 7.00 -11.81
CA THR A 115 -3.74 7.76 -10.72
C THR A 115 -2.90 7.82 -9.45
N LEU A 116 -2.02 6.84 -9.25
CA LEU A 116 -1.09 6.80 -8.11
C LEU A 116 0.06 7.80 -8.28
N ASN A 117 0.64 7.91 -9.48
CA ASN A 117 1.72 8.86 -9.73
C ASN A 117 1.28 10.33 -9.71
N ARG A 118 -0.02 10.62 -9.90
CA ARG A 118 -0.55 12.00 -9.81
C ARG A 118 -0.86 12.45 -8.39
N LEU A 119 -0.96 11.52 -7.44
CA LEU A 119 -1.30 11.79 -6.03
C LEU A 119 -0.12 11.58 -5.07
N LEU A 120 1.02 11.08 -5.57
CA LEU A 120 2.30 10.97 -4.85
C LEU A 120 3.28 12.11 -5.20
N ALA A 121 2.84 13.10 -5.97
CA ALA A 121 3.62 14.30 -6.33
C ALA A 121 3.34 15.51 -5.42
N VAL A 122 2.91 15.27 -4.17
CA VAL A 122 2.79 16.28 -3.11
C VAL A 122 3.56 15.82 -1.89
#